data_AF-A0A923HIC7-F1
#
_entry.id   AF-A0A923HIC7-F1
#
_cell.length_a   1.000
_cell.length_b   1.000
_cell.length_c   1.000
_cell.angle_alpha   90.00
_cell.angle_beta   90.00
_cell.angle_gamma   90.00
#
_symmetry.space_group_name_H-M   'P 1'
#
loop_
_entity.id
_entity.type
_entity.pdbx_description
1 polymer ?
#
loop_
_entity_poly.entity_id
_entity_poly.type
_entity_poly.pdbx_seq_one_letter_code
_entity_poly.pdbx_strand_id
1 'polypeptide(L)'
;MTFLSILFALLIEQLKPLRADNVIYMQIQTLATKIEASFNAGKAKHGRLGWWIMVGLLTVPTALIHYLCLRFSPFAAFIWNVIIVYLTLGFRRYSHYFTSIQLALSSGDEDAARRFLAEWTHRDTSDMDVSEISRITIESALIATHRNVFGVFFWFLMPVGPACAVMYRVAEYLARAWTEPDHMKNEEFGIYATKVFYWIDWIPARLTAVAFAVVGNFEDAVYSWRNYADRWADEVVGIILSAGGGALGVRLGEPEEKAMVLQADASAVDVDSLELESQPGAEASPRALQSAVGLVWRALLLWMLLLLLLSFAIWI
;
A
#
# COMPACT_ATOMS: atom_id res chain seq x y z
N MET A 1 -21.00 -14.88 -0.27
CA MET A 1 -20.06 -15.17 -1.39
C MET A 1 -18.76 -14.38 -1.30
N THR A 2 -18.77 -13.11 -0.90
CA THR A 2 -17.58 -12.23 -0.83
C THR A 2 -16.48 -12.75 0.09
N PHE A 3 -16.80 -13.13 1.34
CA PHE A 3 -15.82 -13.74 2.27
C PHE A 3 -15.18 -15.00 1.67
N LEU A 4 -16.01 -15.90 1.14
CA LEU A 4 -15.53 -17.14 0.51
C LEU A 4 -14.61 -16.82 -0.68
N SER A 5 -14.94 -15.81 -1.49
CA SER A 5 -14.12 -15.42 -2.65
C SER A 5 -12.73 -14.91 -2.22
N ILE A 6 -12.67 -14.09 -1.16
CA ILE A 6 -11.41 -13.62 -0.59
C ILE A 6 -10.61 -14.79 0.01
N LEU A 7 -11.25 -15.66 0.78
CA LEU A 7 -10.61 -16.83 1.38
C LEU A 7 -9.98 -17.73 0.32
N PHE A 8 -10.73 -18.07 -0.74
CA PHE A 8 -10.19 -18.88 -1.84
C PHE A 8 -9.09 -18.15 -2.61
N ALA A 9 -9.23 -16.85 -2.86
CA ALA A 9 -8.17 -16.09 -3.52
C ALA A 9 -6.87 -16.09 -2.71
N LEU A 10 -6.95 -15.90 -1.39
CA LEU A 10 -5.79 -16.00 -0.48
C LEU A 10 -5.18 -17.40 -0.46
N LEU A 11 -6.00 -18.45 -0.42
CA LEU A 11 -5.52 -19.83 -0.50
C LEU A 11 -4.80 -20.12 -1.83
N ILE A 12 -5.36 -19.64 -2.95
CA ILE A 12 -4.73 -19.77 -4.26
C ILE A 12 -3.41 -19.01 -4.29
N GLU A 13 -3.35 -17.79 -3.73
CA GLU A 13 -2.11 -17.00 -3.65
C GLU A 13 -1.03 -17.67 -2.76
N GLN A 14 -1.44 -18.38 -1.70
CA GLN A 14 -0.55 -19.21 -0.88
C GLN A 14 -0.02 -20.44 -1.62
N LEU A 15 -0.77 -21.01 -2.56
CA LEU A 15 -0.32 -22.15 -3.37
C LEU A 15 0.50 -21.71 -4.59
N LYS A 16 0.09 -20.63 -5.24
CA LYS A 16 0.68 -20.13 -6.48
C LYS A 16 0.75 -18.60 -6.42
N PRO A 17 1.85 -18.03 -5.92
CA PRO A 17 2.01 -16.58 -5.88
C PRO A 17 2.00 -16.03 -7.31
N LEU A 18 1.27 -14.93 -7.51
CA LEU A 18 1.35 -14.18 -8.75
C LEU A 18 2.78 -13.65 -8.91
N ARG A 19 3.48 -14.17 -9.92
CA ARG A 19 4.81 -13.70 -10.26
C ARG A 19 4.75 -12.28 -10.81
N ALA A 20 5.83 -11.53 -10.60
CA ALA A 20 5.97 -10.15 -11.04
C ALA A 20 5.92 -9.99 -12.59
N ASP A 21 6.17 -11.07 -13.33
CA ASP A 21 6.19 -11.16 -14.80
C ASP A 21 4.81 -11.49 -15.41
N ASN A 22 3.71 -11.35 -14.66
CA ASN A 22 2.39 -11.69 -15.17
C ASN A 22 2.01 -10.79 -16.37
N VAL A 23 1.64 -11.43 -17.49
CA VAL A 23 1.25 -10.80 -18.75
C VAL A 23 0.16 -9.74 -18.57
N ILE A 24 -0.81 -9.99 -17.67
CA ILE A 24 -1.90 -9.04 -17.41
C ILE A 24 -1.37 -7.72 -16.85
N TYR A 25 -0.43 -7.79 -15.90
CA TYR A 25 0.18 -6.60 -15.33
C TYR A 25 1.02 -5.85 -16.36
N MET A 26 1.84 -6.56 -17.15
CA MET A 26 2.62 -5.93 -18.23
C MET A 26 1.73 -5.24 -19.28
N GLN A 27 0.58 -5.82 -19.61
CA GLN A 27 -0.39 -5.21 -20.53
C GLN A 27 -1.00 -3.93 -19.94
N ILE A 28 -1.36 -3.92 -18.65
CA ILE A 28 -1.87 -2.73 -17.96
C ILE A 28 -0.80 -1.64 -17.92
N GLN A 29 0.45 -1.99 -17.61
CA GLN A 29 1.58 -1.05 -17.61
C GLN A 29 1.82 -0.45 -19.00
N THR A 30 1.83 -1.29 -20.04
CA THR A 30 2.01 -0.85 -21.44
C THR A 30 0.85 0.04 -21.90
N LEU A 31 -0.36 -0.24 -21.44
CA LEU A 31 -1.53 0.57 -21.74
C LEU A 31 -1.45 1.93 -21.03
N ALA A 32 -1.03 1.97 -19.76
CA ALA A 32 -0.86 3.20 -19.01
C ALA A 32 0.19 4.12 -19.66
N THR A 33 1.35 3.57 -20.04
CA THR A 33 2.42 4.34 -20.71
C THR A 33 1.98 4.83 -22.10
N LYS A 34 1.19 4.04 -22.84
CA LYS A 34 0.61 4.49 -24.11
C LYS A 34 -0.40 5.63 -23.92
N ILE A 35 -1.26 5.55 -22.90
CA ILE A 35 -2.23 6.60 -22.59
C ILE A 35 -1.50 7.86 -22.17
N GLU A 36 -0.49 7.75 -21.31
CA GLU A 36 0.36 8.87 -20.93
C GLU A 36 1.04 9.47 -22.16
N ALA A 37 1.72 8.69 -22.99
CA ALA A 37 2.39 9.20 -24.18
C ALA A 37 1.43 9.84 -25.22
N SER A 38 0.18 9.36 -25.30
CA SER A 38 -0.81 9.87 -26.25
C SER A 38 -1.55 11.12 -25.75
N PHE A 39 -1.72 11.26 -24.44
CA PHE A 39 -2.51 12.33 -23.83
C PHE A 39 -1.66 13.37 -23.08
N ASN A 40 -0.39 13.10 -22.77
CA ASN A 40 0.47 14.04 -22.05
C ASN A 40 0.89 15.20 -22.97
N ALA A 41 0.02 16.19 -23.05
CA ALA A 41 0.29 17.49 -23.67
C ALA A 41 0.68 18.56 -22.63
N GLY A 42 1.16 18.15 -21.44
CA GLY A 42 1.64 19.05 -20.39
C GLY A 42 0.57 19.86 -19.65
N LYS A 43 -0.71 19.43 -19.65
CA LYS A 43 -1.80 20.12 -18.92
C LYS A 43 -2.60 19.18 -18.02
N ALA A 44 -3.02 19.69 -16.86
CA ALA A 44 -3.83 18.95 -15.88
C ALA A 44 -5.15 18.36 -16.41
N LYS A 45 -5.77 19.01 -17.43
CA LYS A 45 -7.03 18.52 -18.02
C LYS A 45 -6.85 17.19 -18.75
N HIS A 46 -5.68 16.94 -19.34
CA HIS A 46 -5.42 15.70 -20.06
C HIS A 46 -5.13 14.54 -19.10
N GLY A 47 -4.49 14.81 -17.96
CA GLY A 47 -4.33 13.82 -16.88
C GLY A 47 -5.66 13.33 -16.33
N ARG A 48 -6.63 14.25 -16.12
CA ARG A 48 -8.00 13.89 -15.73
C ARG A 48 -8.68 12.96 -16.74
N LEU A 49 -8.59 13.30 -18.03
CA LEU A 49 -9.20 12.50 -19.09
C LEU A 49 -8.55 11.11 -19.19
N GLY A 50 -7.21 11.05 -19.17
CA GLY A 50 -6.46 9.80 -19.18
C GLY A 50 -6.83 8.89 -18.00
N TRP A 51 -6.98 9.47 -16.81
CA TRP A 51 -7.39 8.74 -15.61
C TRP A 51 -8.77 8.09 -15.77
N TRP A 52 -9.77 8.87 -16.19
CA TRP A 52 -11.13 8.35 -16.40
C TRP A 52 -11.20 7.30 -17.51
N ILE A 53 -10.44 7.49 -18.59
CA ILE A 53 -10.35 6.51 -19.68
C ILE A 53 -9.77 5.20 -19.15
N MET A 54 -8.62 5.26 -18.46
CA MET A 54 -7.94 4.05 -17.98
C MET A 54 -8.75 3.30 -16.92
N VAL A 55 -9.29 4.02 -15.93
CA VAL A 55 -10.14 3.43 -14.90
C VAL A 55 -11.43 2.89 -15.52
N GLY A 56 -12.10 3.66 -16.37
CA GLY A 56 -13.33 3.23 -17.04
C GLY A 56 -13.13 2.00 -17.92
N LEU A 57 -12.04 1.95 -18.69
CA LEU A 57 -11.72 0.86 -19.60
C LEU A 57 -11.51 -0.48 -18.89
N LEU A 58 -11.04 -0.47 -17.63
CA LEU A 58 -10.82 -1.70 -16.87
C LEU A 58 -11.98 -2.02 -15.92
N THR A 59 -12.60 -1.01 -15.32
CA THR A 59 -13.68 -1.20 -14.32
C THR A 59 -15.02 -1.52 -14.96
N VAL A 60 -15.38 -0.87 -16.07
CA VAL A 60 -16.70 -1.05 -16.72
C VAL A 60 -16.86 -2.47 -17.28
N PRO A 61 -15.89 -3.04 -18.03
CA PRO A 61 -15.98 -4.42 -18.47
C PRO A 61 -16.03 -5.41 -17.29
N THR A 62 -15.28 -5.14 -16.22
CA THR A 62 -15.29 -5.98 -15.02
C THR A 62 -16.67 -6.01 -14.36
N ALA A 63 -17.33 -4.85 -14.25
CA ALA A 63 -18.69 -4.75 -13.73
C ALA A 63 -19.70 -5.45 -14.65
N LEU A 64 -19.57 -5.27 -15.97
CA LEU A 64 -20.46 -5.88 -16.96
C LEU A 64 -20.37 -7.41 -16.94
N ILE A 65 -19.16 -7.96 -16.91
CA ILE A 65 -18.93 -9.40 -16.80
C ILE A 65 -19.50 -9.93 -15.48
N HIS A 66 -19.27 -9.23 -14.36
CA HIS A 66 -19.84 -9.63 -13.08
C HIS A 66 -21.37 -9.69 -13.12
N TYR A 67 -22.02 -8.68 -13.70
CA TYR A 67 -23.47 -8.64 -13.87
C TYR A 67 -23.99 -9.77 -14.77
N LEU A 68 -23.31 -10.05 -15.88
CA LEU A 68 -23.63 -11.18 -16.76
C LEU A 68 -23.48 -12.53 -16.03
N CYS A 69 -22.43 -12.69 -15.23
CA CYS A 69 -22.24 -13.88 -14.41
C CYS A 69 -23.35 -14.06 -13.39
N LEU A 70 -23.81 -12.99 -12.72
CA LEU A 70 -24.96 -13.03 -11.80
C LEU A 70 -26.25 -13.47 -12.50
N ARG A 71 -26.45 -13.06 -13.76
CA ARG A 71 -27.60 -13.47 -14.58
C ARG A 71 -27.55 -14.95 -14.98
N PHE A 72 -26.35 -15.50 -15.19
CA PHE A 72 -26.17 -16.89 -15.61
C PHE A 72 -26.22 -17.86 -14.42
N SER A 73 -25.37 -17.64 -13.40
CA SER A 73 -25.32 -18.48 -12.21
C SER A 73 -24.57 -17.79 -11.06
N PRO A 74 -25.07 -17.87 -9.81
CA PRO A 74 -24.33 -17.40 -8.63
C PRO A 74 -22.92 -18.00 -8.51
N PHE A 75 -22.71 -19.22 -9.01
CA PHE A 75 -21.40 -19.87 -9.01
C PHE A 75 -20.43 -19.25 -10.01
N ALA A 76 -20.91 -18.84 -11.19
CA ALA A 76 -20.09 -18.11 -12.16
C ALA A 76 -19.64 -16.76 -11.60
N ALA A 77 -20.54 -16.04 -10.91
CA ALA A 77 -20.20 -14.79 -10.24
C ALA A 77 -19.18 -15.00 -9.11
N PHE A 78 -19.29 -16.11 -8.38
CA PHE A 78 -18.30 -16.50 -7.36
C PHE A 78 -16.91 -16.73 -7.98
N ILE A 79 -16.80 -17.50 -9.07
CA ILE A 79 -15.52 -17.71 -9.77
C ILE A 79 -14.95 -16.39 -10.27
N TRP A 80 -15.76 -15.53 -10.89
CA TRP A 80 -15.33 -14.22 -11.34
C TRP A 80 -14.75 -13.37 -10.21
N ASN A 81 -15.41 -13.37 -9.05
CA ASN A 81 -14.93 -12.68 -7.86
C ASN A 81 -13.58 -13.23 -7.39
N VAL A 82 -13.41 -14.56 -7.32
CA VAL A 82 -12.13 -15.18 -6.95
C VAL A 82 -11.02 -14.76 -7.91
N ILE A 83 -11.29 -14.77 -9.23
CA ILE A 83 -10.32 -14.35 -10.25
C ILE A 83 -9.93 -12.88 -10.07
N ILE A 84 -10.91 -11.98 -9.92
CA ILE A 84 -10.62 -10.55 -9.79
C ILE A 84 -9.87 -10.27 -8.50
N VAL A 85 -10.31 -10.83 -7.36
CA VAL A 85 -9.60 -10.65 -6.09
C VAL A 85 -8.18 -11.18 -6.22
N TYR A 86 -7.99 -12.39 -6.75
CA TYR A 86 -6.66 -12.96 -6.98
C TYR A 86 -5.78 -12.06 -7.85
N LEU A 87 -6.31 -11.48 -8.94
CA LEU A 87 -5.54 -10.58 -9.80
C LEU A 87 -5.23 -9.22 -9.15
N THR A 88 -6.14 -8.70 -8.33
CA THR A 88 -5.97 -7.41 -7.63
C THR A 88 -5.10 -7.52 -6.38
N LEU A 89 -5.07 -8.68 -5.74
CA LEU A 89 -4.16 -8.98 -4.64
C LEU A 89 -2.73 -9.09 -5.17
N GLY A 90 -1.81 -8.44 -4.46
CA GLY A 90 -0.38 -8.45 -4.79
C GLY A 90 0.49 -8.82 -3.59
N PHE A 91 -0.08 -9.38 -2.53
CA PHE A 91 0.59 -9.55 -1.23
C PHE A 91 1.89 -10.33 -1.36
N ARG A 92 1.85 -11.48 -2.04
CA ARG A 92 3.01 -12.38 -2.08
C ARG A 92 4.09 -11.98 -3.07
N ARG A 93 3.78 -11.10 -4.04
CA ARG A 93 4.76 -10.50 -4.95
C ARG A 93 5.80 -9.68 -4.17
N TYR A 94 5.35 -8.95 -3.15
CA TYR A 94 6.22 -8.07 -2.36
C TYR A 94 6.75 -8.73 -1.08
N SER A 95 6.07 -9.76 -0.57
CA SER A 95 6.53 -10.51 0.59
C SER A 95 7.88 -11.23 0.37
N HIS A 96 8.25 -11.59 -0.86
CA HIS A 96 9.52 -12.27 -1.11
C HIS A 96 10.72 -11.37 -0.80
N TYR A 97 10.70 -10.10 -1.22
CA TYR A 97 11.75 -9.14 -0.90
C TYR A 97 11.92 -8.99 0.62
N PHE A 98 10.81 -8.85 1.33
CA PHE A 98 10.82 -8.80 2.80
C PHE A 98 11.50 -10.03 3.41
N THR A 99 11.08 -11.23 3.01
CA THR A 99 11.65 -12.48 3.53
C THR A 99 13.14 -12.61 3.18
N SER A 100 13.54 -12.23 1.97
CA SER A 100 14.94 -12.27 1.53
C SER A 100 15.81 -11.28 2.31
N ILE A 101 15.33 -10.06 2.55
CA ILE A 101 16.02 -9.06 3.38
C ILE A 101 16.12 -9.54 4.83
N GLN A 102 15.02 -10.04 5.40
CA GLN A 102 15.01 -10.59 6.75
C GLN A 102 16.01 -11.75 6.90
N LEU A 103 16.05 -12.66 5.94
CA LEU A 103 16.98 -13.79 5.94
C LEU A 103 18.43 -13.31 5.86
N ALA A 104 18.73 -12.39 4.93
CA ALA A 104 20.05 -11.79 4.75
C ALA A 104 20.56 -11.09 6.02
N LEU A 105 19.71 -10.27 6.66
CA LEU A 105 20.04 -9.62 7.94
C LEU A 105 20.22 -10.63 9.07
N SER A 106 19.43 -11.70 9.09
CA SER A 106 19.57 -12.76 10.11
C SER A 106 20.85 -13.59 9.95
N SER A 107 21.39 -13.69 8.72
CA SER A 107 22.67 -14.34 8.43
C SER A 107 23.88 -13.39 8.53
N GLY A 108 23.66 -12.10 8.83
CA GLY A 108 24.71 -11.08 8.88
C GLY A 108 25.23 -10.64 7.50
N ASP A 109 24.50 -10.94 6.42
CA ASP A 109 24.84 -10.52 5.06
C ASP A 109 24.14 -9.19 4.73
N GLU A 110 24.74 -8.10 5.21
CA GLU A 110 24.22 -6.74 5.00
C GLU A 110 24.22 -6.34 3.53
N ASP A 111 25.22 -6.77 2.74
CA ASP A 111 25.34 -6.43 1.33
C ASP A 111 24.24 -7.09 0.49
N ALA A 112 23.85 -8.33 0.81
CA ALA A 112 22.66 -8.93 0.22
C ALA A 112 21.39 -8.18 0.63
N ALA A 113 21.26 -7.77 1.89
CA ALA A 113 20.10 -7.01 2.36
C ALA A 113 19.97 -5.65 1.64
N ARG A 114 21.07 -4.91 1.48
CA ARG A 114 21.13 -3.65 0.71
C ARG A 114 20.70 -3.86 -0.73
N ARG A 115 21.24 -4.89 -1.40
CA ARG A 115 20.89 -5.21 -2.80
C ARG A 115 19.41 -5.53 -2.97
N PHE A 116 18.84 -6.38 -2.11
CA PHE A 116 17.41 -6.70 -2.17
C PHE A 116 16.53 -5.48 -1.86
N LEU A 117 16.94 -4.61 -0.94
CA LEU A 117 16.22 -3.38 -0.64
C LEU A 117 16.29 -2.37 -1.80
N ALA A 118 17.45 -2.21 -2.44
CA ALA A 118 17.63 -1.36 -3.62
C ALA A 118 16.76 -1.84 -4.79
N GLU A 119 16.73 -3.17 -5.01
CA GLU A 119 15.89 -3.76 -6.06
C GLU A 119 14.40 -3.51 -5.79
N TRP A 120 13.97 -3.59 -4.52
CA TRP A 120 12.57 -3.41 -4.16
C TRP A 120 12.12 -1.93 -4.17
N THR A 121 12.93 -1.03 -3.62
CA THR A 121 12.57 0.38 -3.42
C THR A 121 13.02 1.29 -4.56
N HIS A 122 13.88 0.79 -5.45
CA HIS A 122 14.54 1.57 -6.51
C HIS A 122 15.29 2.82 -5.99
N ARG A 123 15.74 2.76 -4.72
CA ARG A 123 16.57 3.80 -4.08
C ARG A 123 18.01 3.31 -3.95
N ASP A 124 18.94 4.25 -3.87
CA ASP A 124 20.31 3.94 -3.49
C ASP A 124 20.35 3.54 -2.01
N THR A 125 20.87 2.36 -1.72
CA THR A 125 20.96 1.79 -0.36
C THR A 125 22.40 1.46 0.04
N SER A 126 23.38 1.90 -0.77
CA SER A 126 24.79 1.53 -0.63
C SER A 126 25.38 1.93 0.73
N ASP A 127 25.00 3.10 1.26
CA ASP A 127 25.52 3.64 2.53
C ASP A 127 24.61 3.37 3.75
N MET A 128 23.55 2.56 3.59
CA MET A 128 22.57 2.33 4.66
C MET A 128 23.07 1.37 5.75
N ASP A 129 22.79 1.71 7.00
CA ASP A 129 23.04 0.83 8.15
C ASP A 129 21.94 -0.24 8.32
N VAL A 130 22.17 -1.21 9.22
CA VAL A 130 21.21 -2.30 9.49
C VAL A 130 19.86 -1.79 10.03
N SER A 131 19.89 -0.71 10.83
CA SER A 131 18.69 -0.10 11.41
C SER A 131 17.84 0.56 10.33
N GLU A 132 18.46 1.30 9.43
CA GLU A 132 17.87 1.97 8.28
C GLU A 132 17.30 0.96 7.27
N ILE A 133 18.07 -0.08 6.93
CA ILE A 133 17.57 -1.18 6.10
C ILE A 133 16.33 -1.80 6.75
N SER A 134 16.38 -2.08 8.06
CA SER A 134 15.24 -2.65 8.79
C SER A 134 14.04 -1.71 8.80
N ARG A 135 14.26 -0.41 9.03
CA ARG A 135 13.22 0.64 9.06
C ARG A 135 12.51 0.73 7.72
N ILE A 136 13.24 0.96 6.63
CA ILE A 136 12.68 1.13 5.28
C ILE A 136 11.99 -0.16 4.82
N THR A 137 12.53 -1.32 5.20
CA THR A 137 11.90 -2.62 4.92
C THR A 137 10.55 -2.76 5.63
N ILE A 138 10.44 -2.35 6.90
CA ILE A 138 9.17 -2.35 7.65
C ILE A 138 8.19 -1.36 7.02
N GLU A 139 8.62 -0.13 6.73
CA GLU A 139 7.78 0.90 6.11
C GLU A 139 7.21 0.42 4.77
N SER A 140 8.09 -0.07 3.90
CA SER A 140 7.72 -0.60 2.59
C SER A 140 6.77 -1.79 2.73
N ALA A 141 6.94 -2.64 3.74
CA ALA A 141 6.06 -3.77 3.99
C ALA A 141 4.68 -3.36 4.49
N LEU A 142 4.60 -2.39 5.41
CA LEU A 142 3.32 -1.89 5.92
C LEU A 142 2.52 -1.19 4.82
N ILE A 143 3.16 -0.33 4.02
CA ILE A 143 2.55 0.34 2.87
C ILE A 143 2.10 -0.68 1.82
N ALA A 144 2.98 -1.64 1.48
CA ALA A 144 2.64 -2.68 0.51
C ALA A 144 1.49 -3.55 0.99
N THR A 145 1.44 -3.91 2.27
CA THR A 145 0.33 -4.70 2.84
C THR A 145 -0.97 -3.92 2.76
N HIS A 146 -0.96 -2.64 3.12
CA HIS A 146 -2.13 -1.79 3.01
C HIS A 146 -2.67 -1.72 1.58
N ARG A 147 -1.83 -1.30 0.63
CA ARG A 147 -2.24 -1.06 -0.77
C ARG A 147 -2.55 -2.34 -1.54
N ASN A 148 -1.92 -3.48 -1.21
CA ASN A 148 -2.15 -4.73 -1.93
C ASN A 148 -3.21 -5.64 -1.28
N VAL A 149 -3.58 -5.42 -0.02
CA VAL A 149 -4.51 -6.30 0.72
C VAL A 149 -5.66 -5.51 1.31
N PHE A 150 -5.40 -4.62 2.28
CA PHE A 150 -6.47 -3.99 3.06
C PHE A 150 -7.30 -3.01 2.23
N GLY A 151 -6.67 -2.21 1.37
CA GLY A 151 -7.36 -1.34 0.43
C GLY A 151 -8.23 -2.11 -0.56
N VAL A 152 -7.71 -3.23 -1.08
CA VAL A 152 -8.44 -4.13 -1.97
C VAL A 152 -9.64 -4.76 -1.26
N PHE A 153 -9.49 -5.21 -0.02
CA PHE A 153 -10.59 -5.79 0.78
C PHE A 153 -11.71 -4.79 1.03
N PHE A 154 -11.37 -3.56 1.40
CA PHE A 154 -12.35 -2.50 1.62
C PHE A 154 -13.16 -2.23 0.36
N TRP A 155 -12.49 -1.99 -0.77
CA TRP A 155 -13.18 -1.66 -2.01
C TRP A 155 -13.91 -2.85 -2.63
N PHE A 156 -13.44 -4.08 -2.44
CA PHE A 156 -14.17 -5.28 -2.86
C PHE A 156 -15.48 -5.47 -2.08
N LEU A 157 -15.56 -4.97 -0.84
CA LEU A 157 -16.77 -5.06 -0.03
C LEU A 157 -17.88 -4.08 -0.47
N MET A 158 -17.53 -3.05 -1.24
CA MET A 158 -18.49 -2.09 -1.76
C MET A 158 -19.52 -2.76 -2.68
N PRO A 159 -20.74 -2.21 -2.85
CA PRO A 159 -21.84 -2.87 -3.55
C PRO A 159 -21.57 -3.21 -5.03
N VAL A 160 -20.59 -2.56 -5.66
CA VAL A 160 -20.16 -2.86 -7.05
C VAL A 160 -19.08 -3.97 -7.10
N GLY A 161 -18.72 -4.52 -5.94
CA GLY A 161 -17.93 -5.74 -5.75
C GLY A 161 -16.57 -5.72 -6.48
N PRO A 162 -16.34 -6.65 -7.43
CA PRO A 162 -15.05 -6.81 -8.10
C PRO A 162 -14.61 -5.58 -8.90
N ALA A 163 -15.55 -4.78 -9.42
CA ALA A 163 -15.21 -3.59 -10.20
C ALA A 163 -14.54 -2.51 -9.33
N CYS A 164 -14.96 -2.38 -8.06
CA CYS A 164 -14.35 -1.47 -7.11
C CYS A 164 -12.92 -1.89 -6.73
N ALA A 165 -12.65 -3.19 -6.60
CA ALA A 165 -11.30 -3.70 -6.36
C ALA A 165 -10.36 -3.36 -7.53
N VAL A 166 -10.83 -3.52 -8.78
CA VAL A 166 -10.07 -3.11 -9.97
C VAL A 166 -9.86 -1.60 -10.00
N MET A 167 -10.88 -0.81 -9.68
CA MET A 167 -10.80 0.65 -9.63
C MET A 167 -9.70 1.10 -8.68
N TYR A 168 -9.70 0.57 -7.44
CA TYR A 168 -8.70 0.87 -6.44
C TYR A 168 -7.29 0.55 -6.95
N ARG A 169 -7.11 -0.66 -7.51
CA ARG A 169 -5.80 -1.11 -7.98
C ARG A 169 -5.26 -0.29 -9.15
N VAL A 170 -6.12 0.08 -10.09
CA VAL A 170 -5.75 0.91 -11.23
C VAL A 170 -5.47 2.35 -10.78
N ALA A 171 -6.28 2.91 -9.89
CA ALA A 171 -6.05 4.25 -9.35
C ALA A 171 -4.72 4.35 -8.59
N GLU A 172 -4.42 3.33 -7.77
CA GLU A 172 -3.16 3.22 -7.04
C GLU A 172 -1.95 3.13 -7.98
N TYR A 173 -2.04 2.29 -9.02
CA TYR A 173 -0.98 2.16 -10.01
C TYR A 173 -0.77 3.46 -10.79
N LEU A 174 -1.84 4.14 -11.22
CA LEU A 174 -1.76 5.41 -11.95
C LEU A 174 -1.15 6.53 -11.11
N ALA A 175 -1.52 6.62 -9.83
CA ALA A 175 -0.97 7.62 -8.93
C ALA A 175 0.55 7.48 -8.77
N ARG A 176 1.07 6.24 -8.74
CA ARG A 176 2.52 6.01 -8.73
C ARG A 176 3.17 6.21 -10.09
N ALA A 177 2.65 5.55 -11.12
CA ALA A 177 3.28 5.48 -12.44
C ALA A 177 3.39 6.85 -13.12
N TRP A 178 2.48 7.78 -12.86
CA TRP A 178 2.50 9.13 -13.44
C TRP A 178 3.19 10.17 -12.55
N THR A 179 3.79 9.73 -11.44
CA THR A 179 4.41 10.60 -10.43
C THR A 179 5.83 10.15 -10.06
N GLU A 180 6.23 8.91 -10.40
CA GLU A 180 7.60 8.38 -10.26
C GLU A 180 8.24 8.21 -11.66
N PRO A 181 9.49 8.66 -11.89
CA PRO A 181 10.50 9.14 -10.93
C PRO A 181 10.38 10.64 -10.57
N ASP A 182 11.15 11.11 -9.57
CA ASP A 182 11.05 12.45 -8.95
C ASP A 182 10.92 13.66 -9.90
N HIS A 183 11.47 13.57 -11.12
CA HIS A 183 11.35 14.64 -12.12
C HIS A 183 9.93 14.78 -12.70
N MET A 184 9.08 13.76 -12.58
CA MET A 184 7.67 13.76 -13.01
C MET A 184 6.71 14.19 -11.89
N LYS A 185 7.17 14.28 -10.62
CA LYS A 185 6.31 14.62 -9.45
C LYS A 185 5.55 15.94 -9.59
N ASN A 186 6.10 16.88 -10.36
CA ASN A 186 5.53 18.21 -10.61
C ASN A 186 4.84 18.35 -11.96
N GLU A 187 4.71 17.28 -12.75
CA GLU A 187 3.94 17.34 -13.98
C GLU A 187 2.46 17.48 -13.68
N GLU A 188 1.82 18.48 -14.30
CA GLU A 188 0.39 18.74 -14.12
C GLU A 188 -0.49 17.51 -14.42
N PHE A 189 0.02 16.57 -15.22
CA PHE A 189 -0.66 15.35 -15.63
C PHE A 189 -0.91 14.39 -14.45
N GLY A 190 0.10 14.14 -13.61
CA GLY A 190 0.03 13.19 -12.50
C GLY A 190 -0.76 13.69 -11.28
N ILE A 191 -0.81 15.02 -11.07
CA ILE A 191 -1.43 15.65 -9.89
C ILE A 191 -2.89 15.20 -9.69
N TYR A 192 -3.66 15.04 -10.77
CA TYR A 192 -5.05 14.60 -10.65
C TYR A 192 -5.15 13.15 -10.16
N ALA A 193 -4.31 12.24 -10.66
CA ALA A 193 -4.31 10.84 -10.25
C ALA A 193 -3.97 10.70 -8.76
N THR A 194 -2.95 11.42 -8.30
CA THR A 194 -2.54 11.44 -6.88
C THR A 194 -3.63 12.01 -5.98
N LYS A 195 -4.26 13.13 -6.37
CA LYS A 195 -5.36 13.73 -5.60
C LYS A 195 -6.58 12.81 -5.49
N VAL A 196 -6.99 12.18 -6.60
CA VAL A 196 -8.14 11.26 -6.57
C VAL A 196 -7.81 10.01 -5.77
N PHE A 197 -6.60 9.49 -5.90
CA PHE A 197 -6.17 8.32 -5.12
C PHE A 197 -6.15 8.62 -3.62
N TYR A 198 -5.71 9.80 -3.18
CA TYR A 198 -5.82 10.23 -1.78
C TYR A 198 -7.25 10.07 -1.24
N TRP A 199 -8.26 10.56 -1.97
CA TRP A 199 -9.66 10.43 -1.55
C TRP A 199 -10.17 8.98 -1.55
N ILE A 200 -9.72 8.18 -2.51
CA ILE A 200 -10.06 6.76 -2.60
C ILE A 200 -9.45 5.96 -1.44
N ASP A 201 -8.24 6.32 -0.99
CA ASP A 201 -7.47 5.61 0.04
C ASP A 201 -7.71 6.15 1.46
N TRP A 202 -8.37 7.30 1.59
CA TRP A 202 -8.59 8.01 2.85
C TRP A 202 -9.28 7.16 3.93
N ILE A 203 -10.36 6.43 3.56
CA ILE A 203 -11.08 5.53 4.47
C ILE A 203 -10.29 4.24 4.72
N PRO A 204 -9.84 3.51 3.67
CA PRO A 204 -9.05 2.29 3.86
C PRO A 204 -7.86 2.47 4.79
N ALA A 205 -7.08 3.54 4.64
CA ALA A 205 -5.86 3.75 5.39
C ALA A 205 -6.11 3.94 6.89
N ARG A 206 -7.16 4.67 7.26
CA ARG A 206 -7.58 4.83 8.66
C ARG A 206 -8.06 3.51 9.24
N LEU A 207 -8.80 2.73 8.46
CA LEU A 207 -9.23 1.40 8.90
C LEU A 207 -8.04 0.44 9.09
N THR A 208 -7.00 0.55 8.26
CA THR A 208 -5.73 -0.15 8.46
C THR A 208 -5.00 0.31 9.71
N ALA A 209 -4.91 1.63 9.96
CA ALA A 209 -4.31 2.15 11.19
C ALA A 209 -5.02 1.67 12.45
N VAL A 210 -6.36 1.67 12.45
CA VAL A 210 -7.18 1.09 13.54
C VAL A 210 -6.91 -0.41 13.67
N ALA A 211 -6.83 -1.16 12.57
CA ALA A 211 -6.52 -2.58 12.62
C ALA A 211 -5.16 -2.84 13.27
N PHE A 212 -4.12 -2.07 12.92
CA PHE A 212 -2.81 -2.17 13.55
C PHE A 212 -2.84 -1.81 15.03
N ALA A 213 -3.57 -0.76 15.42
CA ALA A 213 -3.74 -0.40 16.83
C ALA A 213 -4.42 -1.52 17.63
N VAL A 214 -5.47 -2.16 17.06
CA VAL A 214 -6.21 -3.24 17.73
C VAL A 214 -5.38 -4.52 17.91
N VAL A 215 -4.50 -4.84 16.96
CA VAL A 215 -3.73 -6.10 16.98
C VAL A 215 -2.31 -5.97 17.54
N GLY A 216 -1.85 -4.75 17.80
CA GLY A 216 -0.55 -4.42 18.39
C GLY A 216 -0.68 -3.65 19.70
N ASN A 217 0.26 -2.73 19.97
CA ASN A 217 0.13 -1.81 21.11
C ASN A 217 -0.85 -0.67 20.76
N PHE A 218 -2.08 -0.77 21.26
CA PHE A 218 -3.14 0.21 20.99
C PHE A 218 -2.77 1.63 21.44
N GLU A 219 -2.19 1.78 22.63
CA GLU A 219 -1.87 3.09 23.22
C GLU A 219 -0.81 3.82 22.39
N ASP A 220 0.31 3.14 22.14
CA ASP A 220 1.42 3.70 21.35
C ASP A 220 1.03 3.95 19.90
N ALA A 221 0.19 3.09 19.30
CA ALA A 221 -0.31 3.26 17.94
C ALA A 221 -1.20 4.50 17.80
N VAL A 222 -2.14 4.70 18.73
CA VAL A 222 -3.04 5.86 18.72
C VAL A 222 -2.28 7.14 19.06
N TYR A 223 -1.35 7.09 20.02
CA TYR A 223 -0.50 8.23 20.35
C TYR A 223 0.37 8.63 19.15
N SER A 224 1.01 7.65 18.50
CA SER A 224 1.88 7.88 17.34
C SER A 224 1.09 8.44 16.16
N TRP A 225 -0.08 7.87 15.84
CA TRP A 225 -0.96 8.41 14.80
C TRP A 225 -1.32 9.87 15.08
N ARG A 226 -1.80 10.19 16.27
CA ARG A 226 -2.28 11.54 16.58
C ARG A 226 -1.20 12.63 16.56
N ASN A 227 0.03 12.29 16.94
CA ASN A 227 1.10 13.28 17.13
C ASN A 227 2.15 13.28 16.01
N TYR A 228 2.24 12.22 15.20
CA TYR A 228 3.34 12.03 14.24
C TYR A 228 2.88 11.78 12.80
N ALA A 229 1.59 11.53 12.53
CA ALA A 229 1.12 11.28 11.16
C ALA A 229 1.34 12.47 10.21
N ASP A 230 1.21 13.71 10.72
CA ASP A 230 1.39 14.94 9.93
C ASP A 230 2.86 15.26 9.61
N ARG A 231 3.81 14.44 10.08
CA ARG A 231 5.24 14.63 9.77
C ARG A 231 5.62 14.14 8.37
N TRP A 232 4.77 13.33 7.76
CA TRP A 232 5.00 12.73 6.44
C TRP A 232 4.45 13.63 5.32
N ALA A 233 5.10 13.60 4.15
CA ALA A 233 4.62 14.35 2.98
C ALA A 233 3.24 13.87 2.48
N ASP A 234 2.97 12.56 2.61
CA ASP A 234 1.67 11.94 2.32
C ASP A 234 0.99 11.55 3.63
N GLU A 235 -0.10 12.24 3.98
CA GLU A 235 -0.89 12.00 5.19
C GLU A 235 -1.36 10.54 5.30
N VAL A 236 -1.76 9.91 4.19
CA VAL A 236 -2.27 8.52 4.18
C VAL A 236 -1.17 7.56 4.59
N VAL A 237 0.04 7.76 4.04
CA VAL A 237 1.23 7.00 4.41
C VAL A 237 1.61 7.27 5.87
N GLY A 238 1.59 8.53 6.29
CA GLY A 238 1.94 8.93 7.66
C GLY A 238 1.01 8.31 8.71
N ILE A 239 -0.29 8.20 8.43
CA ILE A 239 -1.26 7.52 9.30
C ILE A 239 -0.91 6.03 9.47
N ILE A 240 -0.62 5.34 8.36
CA ILE A 240 -0.31 3.91 8.37
C ILE A 240 1.01 3.64 9.09
N LEU A 241 2.05 4.41 8.79
CA LEU A 241 3.38 4.23 9.34
C LEU A 241 3.46 4.66 10.80
N SER A 242 2.79 5.74 11.19
CA SER A 242 2.76 6.17 12.59
C SER A 242 2.00 5.17 13.45
N ALA A 243 0.82 4.70 13.00
CA ALA A 243 0.06 3.68 13.71
C ALA A 243 0.79 2.32 13.73
N GLY A 244 1.40 1.91 12.61
CA GLY A 244 2.15 0.67 12.51
C GLY A 244 3.45 0.67 13.34
N GLY A 245 4.20 1.77 13.32
CA GLY A 245 5.38 1.98 14.14
C GLY A 245 5.05 1.95 15.63
N GLY A 246 4.02 2.69 16.06
CA GLY A 246 3.53 2.65 17.43
C GLY A 246 3.02 1.26 17.84
N ALA A 247 2.28 0.57 16.97
CA ALA A 247 1.82 -0.80 17.23
C ALA A 247 2.96 -1.81 17.41
N LEU A 248 4.11 -1.58 16.75
CA LEU A 248 5.33 -2.38 16.85
C LEU A 248 6.29 -1.91 17.96
N GLY A 249 6.11 -0.70 18.47
CA GLY A 249 7.08 -0.04 19.36
C GLY A 249 8.39 0.35 18.65
N VAL A 250 8.32 0.67 17.35
CA VAL A 250 9.48 0.97 16.49
C VAL A 250 9.33 2.34 15.87
N ARG A 251 10.43 3.10 15.82
CA ARG A 251 10.49 4.40 15.16
C ARG A 251 10.52 4.21 13.65
N LEU A 252 9.53 4.75 12.95
CA LEU A 252 9.41 4.71 11.49
C LEU A 252 9.33 6.14 10.97
N GLY A 253 10.04 6.42 9.88
CA GLY A 253 10.23 7.75 9.31
C GLY A 253 11.65 8.23 9.45
N GLU A 254 12.10 8.97 8.44
CA GLU A 254 13.39 9.64 8.50
C GLU A 254 13.35 10.79 9.52
N PRO A 255 14.43 11.02 10.28
CA PRO A 255 14.65 12.28 10.99
C PRO A 255 14.68 13.50 10.04
N GLU A 256 14.88 13.29 8.73
CA GLU A 256 15.32 14.30 7.77
C GLU A 256 14.29 14.74 6.72
N GLU A 257 13.08 14.18 6.65
CA GLU A 257 12.08 14.62 5.64
C GLU A 257 11.64 16.10 5.82
N LYS A 258 12.06 16.74 6.93
CA LYS A 258 11.99 18.19 7.15
C LYS A 258 13.35 18.91 7.22
N ALA A 259 14.49 18.24 7.25
CA ALA A 259 15.80 18.90 7.22
C ALA A 259 15.96 19.73 5.93
N MET A 260 15.46 19.23 4.79
CA MET A 260 15.50 19.96 3.52
C MET A 260 14.50 21.13 3.44
N VAL A 261 13.39 21.09 4.21
CA VAL A 261 12.38 22.16 4.25
C VAL A 261 12.74 23.24 5.29
N LEU A 262 13.33 22.86 6.43
CA LEU A 262 13.70 23.78 7.49
C LEU A 262 15.01 24.53 7.22
N GLN A 263 15.95 23.95 6.47
CA GLN A 263 17.22 24.63 6.14
C GLN A 263 17.02 25.88 5.27
N ALA A 264 15.90 25.97 4.54
CA ALA A 264 15.53 27.15 3.75
C ALA A 264 14.96 28.31 4.59
N ASP A 265 14.42 28.04 5.79
CA ASP A 265 13.80 29.03 6.69
C ASP A 265 14.61 29.30 7.97
N ALA A 266 15.72 28.59 8.19
CA ALA A 266 16.51 28.61 9.43
C ALA A 266 17.42 29.84 9.63
N SER A 267 17.04 31.02 9.13
CA SER A 267 17.79 32.26 9.43
C SER A 267 17.32 32.99 10.71
N ALA A 268 16.31 32.48 11.44
CA ALA A 268 15.69 33.26 12.50
C ALA A 268 15.13 32.51 13.73
N VAL A 269 15.55 31.28 14.07
CA VAL A 269 15.03 30.60 15.28
C VAL A 269 16.14 29.93 16.09
N ASP A 270 16.20 30.27 17.38
CA ASP A 270 17.11 29.72 18.38
C ASP A 270 17.07 28.18 18.41
N VAL A 271 18.25 27.59 18.28
CA VAL A 271 18.52 26.16 18.04
C VAL A 271 18.24 25.28 19.28
N ASP A 272 17.90 25.87 20.43
CA ASP A 272 17.84 25.19 21.73
C ASP A 272 16.42 24.78 22.20
N SER A 273 15.37 25.06 21.40
CA SER A 273 13.96 24.78 21.76
C SER A 273 13.25 23.74 20.88
N LEU A 274 13.98 23.15 19.93
CA LEU A 274 13.50 22.04 19.09
C LEU A 274 14.16 20.74 19.52
N GLU A 275 13.97 20.34 20.79
CA GLU A 275 13.83 18.91 21.03
C GLU A 275 12.59 18.47 20.25
N LEU A 276 12.77 18.19 18.95
CA LEU A 276 11.80 17.43 18.18
C LEU A 276 11.57 16.17 18.99
N GLU A 277 10.44 16.09 19.71
CA GLU A 277 10.07 14.89 20.46
C GLU A 277 10.21 13.74 19.47
N SER A 278 11.27 12.94 19.67
CA SER A 278 11.56 11.79 18.83
C SER A 278 10.36 10.86 18.94
N GLN A 279 9.93 10.26 17.83
CA GLN A 279 8.82 9.32 17.86
C GLN A 279 9.08 8.25 18.95
N PRO A 280 8.08 7.89 19.76
CA PRO A 280 8.25 6.84 20.75
C PRO A 280 8.58 5.50 20.05
N GLY A 281 9.32 4.65 20.74
CA GLY A 281 9.75 3.34 20.23
C GLY A 281 11.26 3.17 20.17
N ALA A 282 11.71 1.95 19.91
CA ALA A 282 13.11 1.61 19.69
C ALA A 282 13.50 1.85 18.22
N GLU A 283 14.80 1.94 17.97
CA GLU A 283 15.32 1.88 16.60
C GLU A 283 14.96 0.55 15.93
N ALA A 284 14.78 0.57 14.61
CA ALA A 284 14.40 -0.60 13.86
C ALA A 284 15.54 -1.63 13.92
N SER A 285 15.18 -2.88 14.16
CA SER A 285 16.15 -3.98 14.25
C SER A 285 15.67 -5.18 13.43
N PRO A 286 16.55 -6.14 13.11
CA PRO A 286 16.13 -7.36 12.42
C PRO A 286 15.03 -8.15 13.17
N ARG A 287 14.94 -8.00 14.50
CA ARG A 287 13.85 -8.57 15.31
C ARG A 287 12.52 -7.84 15.10
N ALA A 288 12.56 -6.54 14.85
CA ALA A 288 11.38 -5.76 14.50
C ALA A 288 10.75 -6.22 13.18
N LEU A 289 11.56 -6.71 12.22
CA LEU A 289 11.04 -7.31 10.98
C LEU A 289 10.14 -8.52 11.26
N GLN A 290 10.55 -9.42 12.16
CA GLN A 290 9.72 -10.57 12.55
C GLN A 290 8.40 -10.12 13.21
N SER A 291 8.49 -9.08 14.04
CA SER A 291 7.32 -8.49 14.71
C SER A 291 6.37 -7.84 13.71
N ALA A 292 6.89 -7.17 12.68
CA ALA A 292 6.12 -6.58 11.60
C ALA A 292 5.32 -7.63 10.82
N VAL A 293 5.92 -8.80 10.51
CA VAL A 293 5.21 -9.92 9.89
C VAL A 293 4.07 -10.40 10.80
N GLY A 294 4.36 -10.58 12.10
CA GLY A 294 3.36 -10.97 13.08
C GLY A 294 2.18 -9.99 13.13
N LEU A 295 2.45 -8.69 13.13
CA LEU A 295 1.42 -7.64 13.10
C LEU A 295 0.57 -7.73 11.83
N VAL A 296 1.20 -7.84 10.66
CA VAL A 296 0.49 -7.97 9.36
C VAL A 296 -0.43 -9.19 9.36
N TRP A 297 0.04 -10.34 9.82
CA TRP A 297 -0.79 -11.56 9.91
C TRP A 297 -1.96 -11.39 10.88
N ARG A 298 -1.74 -10.81 12.06
CA ARG A 298 -2.83 -10.57 13.02
C ARG A 298 -3.86 -9.59 12.46
N ALA A 299 -3.42 -8.52 11.80
CA ALA A 299 -4.29 -7.58 11.11
C ALA A 299 -5.08 -8.27 9.98
N LEU A 300 -4.45 -9.12 9.18
CA LEU A 300 -5.12 -9.91 8.15
C LEU A 300 -6.19 -10.83 8.75
N LEU A 301 -5.89 -11.51 9.86
CA LEU A 301 -6.86 -12.34 10.57
C LEU A 301 -8.03 -11.51 11.13
N LEU A 302 -7.76 -10.32 11.69
CA LEU A 302 -8.80 -9.39 12.14
C LEU A 302 -9.72 -9.01 10.98
N TRP A 303 -9.17 -8.64 9.83
CA TRP A 303 -9.94 -8.31 8.63
C TRP A 303 -10.75 -9.49 8.13
N MET A 304 -10.18 -10.69 8.10
CA MET A 304 -10.90 -11.91 7.75
C MET A 304 -12.04 -12.22 8.71
N LEU A 305 -11.85 -12.00 10.01
CA LEU A 305 -12.89 -12.15 11.03
C LEU A 305 -14.01 -11.12 10.82
N LEU A 306 -13.67 -9.85 10.57
CA LEU A 306 -14.66 -8.80 10.29
C LEU A 306 -15.47 -9.11 9.03
N LEU A 307 -14.82 -9.58 7.97
CA LEU A 307 -15.48 -10.00 6.72
C LEU A 307 -16.40 -11.21 6.95
N LEU A 308 -15.99 -12.15 7.78
CA LEU A 308 -16.80 -13.29 8.17
C LEU A 308 -18.05 -12.83 8.93
N LEU A 309 -17.90 -12.00 9.96
CA LEU A 309 -19.01 -11.47 10.75
C LEU A 309 -19.98 -10.66 9.90
N LEU A 310 -19.48 -9.80 9.02
CA LEU A 310 -20.31 -9.02 8.11
C LEU A 310 -21.03 -9.92 7.10
N SER A 311 -20.37 -10.97 6.58
CA SER A 311 -21.01 -11.94 5.70
C SER A 311 -22.12 -12.71 6.41
N PHE A 312 -22.00 -12.98 7.71
CA PHE A 312 -23.08 -13.56 8.51
C PHE A 312 -24.21 -12.56 8.74
N ALA A 313 -23.88 -11.30 9.06
CA ALA A 313 -24.87 -10.25 9.30
C ALA A 313 -25.73 -9.92 8.08
N ILE A 314 -25.16 -10.00 6.87
CA ILE A 314 -25.90 -9.82 5.59
C ILE A 314 -26.78 -11.04 5.29
N TRP A 315 -26.44 -12.20 5.83
CA TRP A 315 -27.15 -13.46 5.57
C TRP A 315 -28.36 -13.66 6.50
N ILE A 316 -28.28 -13.15 7.74
CA ILE A 316 -29.39 -13.12 8.71
C ILE A 316 -30.43 -12.08 8.31
#